data_AF-A0A2D6EZT5-F1
#
_entry.id   AF-A0A2D6EZT5-F1
#
_cell.length_a   1.000
_cell.length_b   1.000
_cell.length_c   1.000
_cell.angle_alpha   90.00
_cell.angle_beta   90.00
_cell.angle_gamma   90.00
#
_symmetry.space_group_name_H-M   'P 1'
#
loop_
_entity.id
_entity.type
_entity.pdbx_description
1 polymer ?
#
loop_
_entity_poly.entity_id
_entity_poly.type
_entity_poly.pdbx_seq_one_letter_code
_entity_poly.pdbx_strand_id
1 'polypeptide(L)'
;MIPCNFSLKHYQSCLETAQKSGYKFLTMKEAVELKAPQKKVIVLRHDIDHQLRLALKFAKIEKSLGIKATYFIRLHARYHPFSHKGYRVLKQLKEMNHELGLHYDCDFATLFDEDPRHFLRRDKELFETLIQDKVHGVSPHEPMRSSIKLTDKEANMHGFLYQAYTNLFTKDMKYISDSSCRWREGCMCEFIKKEEPRLCILTHPIWWFKSSPLENY
;
A
#
# COMPACT_ATOMS: atom_id res chain seq x y z
N MET A 1 -2.83 -22.91 -17.15
CA MET A 1 -3.19 -22.28 -15.86
C MET A 1 -1.97 -21.49 -15.38
N ILE A 2 -2.10 -20.23 -14.98
CA ILE A 2 -0.95 -19.45 -14.49
C ILE A 2 -0.57 -19.97 -13.10
N PRO A 3 0.72 -20.31 -12.84
CA PRO A 3 1.14 -20.84 -11.55
C PRO A 3 1.05 -19.79 -10.45
N CYS A 4 0.73 -20.22 -9.23
CA CYS A 4 0.72 -19.35 -8.06
C CYS A 4 2.14 -19.03 -7.61
N ASN A 5 2.62 -17.81 -7.92
CA ASN A 5 3.95 -17.33 -7.57
C ASN A 5 4.00 -15.78 -7.52
N PHE A 6 5.19 -15.22 -7.35
CA PHE A 6 5.39 -13.76 -7.34
C PHE A 6 5.63 -13.14 -8.74
N SER A 7 5.13 -13.76 -9.81
CA SER A 7 5.22 -13.12 -11.12
C SER A 7 4.14 -12.04 -11.30
N LEU A 8 4.45 -10.97 -12.00
CA LEU A 8 3.48 -9.94 -12.37
C LEU A 8 2.33 -10.50 -13.22
N LYS A 9 2.56 -11.59 -13.97
CA LYS A 9 1.51 -12.32 -14.69
C LYS A 9 0.51 -12.96 -13.73
N HIS A 10 1.00 -13.55 -12.63
CA HIS A 10 0.13 -14.09 -11.59
C HIS A 10 -0.64 -12.97 -10.88
N TYR A 11 0.03 -11.86 -10.57
CA TYR A 11 -0.63 -10.68 -10.00
C TYR A 11 -1.81 -10.22 -10.86
N GLN A 12 -1.54 -9.95 -12.15
CA GLN A 12 -2.55 -9.53 -13.12
C GLN A 12 -3.71 -10.53 -13.21
N SER A 13 -3.40 -11.84 -13.30
CA SER A 13 -4.41 -12.88 -13.38
C SER A 13 -5.33 -12.92 -12.16
N CYS A 14 -4.81 -12.63 -10.97
CA CYS A 14 -5.64 -12.55 -9.76
C CYS A 14 -6.61 -11.37 -9.82
N LEU A 15 -6.14 -10.20 -10.25
CA LEU A 15 -6.98 -9.01 -10.40
C LEU A 15 -8.10 -9.23 -11.43
N GLU A 16 -7.76 -9.79 -12.58
CA GLU A 16 -8.73 -10.14 -13.63
C GLU A 16 -9.77 -11.16 -13.12
N THR A 17 -9.33 -12.16 -12.35
CA THR A 17 -10.23 -13.16 -11.75
C THR A 17 -11.17 -12.50 -10.76
N ALA A 18 -10.66 -11.62 -9.89
CA ALA A 18 -11.48 -10.88 -8.94
C ALA A 18 -12.54 -10.00 -9.64
N GLN A 19 -12.16 -9.29 -10.71
CA GLN A 19 -13.14 -8.51 -11.49
C GLN A 19 -14.24 -9.40 -12.09
N LYS A 20 -13.88 -10.54 -12.67
CA LYS A 20 -14.84 -11.52 -13.21
C LYS A 20 -15.76 -12.08 -12.13
N SER A 21 -15.26 -12.26 -10.91
CA SER A 21 -16.03 -12.67 -9.73
C SER A 21 -16.87 -11.54 -9.11
N GLY A 22 -16.86 -10.33 -9.68
CA GLY A 22 -17.69 -9.20 -9.27
C GLY A 22 -17.11 -8.34 -8.14
N TYR A 23 -15.81 -8.45 -7.85
CA TYR A 23 -15.18 -7.60 -6.85
C TYR A 23 -15.04 -6.16 -7.32
N LYS A 24 -15.36 -5.23 -6.41
CA LYS A 24 -14.98 -3.82 -6.55
C LYS A 24 -13.66 -3.56 -5.86
N PHE A 25 -12.76 -2.88 -6.54
CA PHE A 25 -11.50 -2.42 -5.97
C PHE A 25 -11.67 -1.02 -5.42
N LEU A 26 -11.20 -0.81 -4.18
CA LEU A 26 -11.21 0.48 -3.51
C LEU A 26 -9.79 0.80 -3.05
N THR A 27 -9.44 2.09 -3.12
CA THR A 27 -8.38 2.64 -2.28
C THR A 27 -8.80 2.58 -0.81
N MET A 28 -7.83 2.65 0.10
CA MET A 28 -8.11 2.69 1.53
C MET A 28 -8.92 3.93 1.93
N LYS A 29 -8.65 5.11 1.33
CA LYS A 29 -9.51 6.30 1.51
C LYS A 29 -10.96 6.04 1.09
N GLU A 30 -11.19 5.53 -0.12
CA GLU A 30 -12.54 5.25 -0.61
C GLU A 30 -13.25 4.23 0.30
N ALA A 31 -12.53 3.23 0.83
CA ALA A 31 -13.10 2.26 1.76
C ALA A 31 -13.57 2.88 3.09
N VAL A 32 -12.84 3.86 3.62
CA VAL A 32 -13.22 4.60 4.83
C VAL A 32 -14.41 5.52 4.56
N GLU A 33 -14.37 6.30 3.47
CA GLU A 33 -15.41 7.27 3.12
C GLU A 33 -16.76 6.59 2.82
N LEU A 34 -16.72 5.45 2.12
CA LEU A 34 -17.92 4.67 1.79
C LEU A 34 -18.39 3.78 2.95
N LYS A 35 -17.65 3.74 4.07
CA LYS A 35 -17.86 2.80 5.19
C LYS A 35 -17.93 1.34 4.73
N ALA A 36 -17.14 0.99 3.71
CA ALA A 36 -17.07 -0.31 3.06
C ALA A 36 -18.46 -0.99 2.90
N PRO A 37 -19.28 -0.56 1.91
CA PRO A 37 -20.63 -1.09 1.75
C PRO A 37 -20.60 -2.61 1.54
N GLN A 38 -21.59 -3.33 2.09
CA GLN A 38 -21.67 -4.78 1.95
C GLN A 38 -21.78 -5.20 0.48
N LYS A 39 -20.73 -5.86 -0.03
CA LYS A 39 -20.62 -6.75 -1.22
C LYS A 39 -19.13 -7.08 -1.44
N LYS A 40 -18.83 -7.95 -2.42
CA LYS A 40 -17.47 -8.36 -2.84
C LYS A 40 -16.56 -7.15 -3.06
N VAL A 41 -15.64 -6.89 -2.13
CA VAL A 41 -14.72 -5.73 -2.16
C VAL A 41 -13.28 -6.16 -1.89
N ILE A 42 -12.36 -5.58 -2.63
CA ILE A 42 -10.92 -5.67 -2.39
C ILE A 42 -10.39 -4.26 -2.12
N VAL A 43 -9.79 -4.08 -0.94
CA VAL A 43 -8.92 -2.94 -0.64
C VAL A 43 -7.49 -3.35 -0.95
N LEU A 44 -6.89 -2.69 -1.94
CA LEU A 44 -5.57 -3.05 -2.46
C LEU A 44 -4.52 -2.04 -2.00
N ARG A 45 -3.50 -2.55 -1.31
CA ARG A 45 -2.43 -1.76 -0.70
C ARG A 45 -1.05 -2.26 -1.14
N HIS A 46 -0.16 -1.30 -1.40
CA HIS A 46 1.24 -1.54 -1.71
C HIS A 46 2.16 -0.77 -0.76
N ASP A 47 3.03 -1.47 -0.05
CA ASP A 47 4.10 -0.85 0.74
C ASP A 47 5.39 -0.82 -0.08
N ILE A 48 5.95 0.38 -0.26
CA ILE A 48 7.14 0.59 -1.08
C ILE A 48 8.37 0.64 -0.19
N ASP A 49 8.97 -0.52 0.08
CA ASP A 49 10.07 -0.62 1.04
C ASP A 49 11.46 -0.42 0.44
N HIS A 50 11.66 -0.89 -0.81
CA HIS A 50 13.01 -1.01 -1.38
C HIS A 50 13.30 -0.05 -2.53
N GLN A 51 12.43 -0.01 -3.55
CA GLN A 51 12.64 0.81 -4.74
C GLN A 51 11.33 1.36 -5.28
N LEU A 52 11.24 2.68 -5.33
CA LEU A 52 10.05 3.39 -5.79
C LEU A 52 9.65 3.02 -7.23
N ARG A 53 10.63 2.81 -8.13
CA ARG A 53 10.35 2.45 -9.54
C ARG A 53 9.56 1.16 -9.72
N LEU A 54 9.63 0.23 -8.76
CA LEU A 54 8.93 -1.06 -8.85
C LEU A 54 7.42 -0.90 -8.71
N ALA A 55 6.96 0.15 -8.01
CA ALA A 55 5.55 0.52 -7.92
C ALA A 55 4.91 0.70 -9.30
N LEU A 56 5.65 1.22 -10.28
CA LEU A 56 5.12 1.44 -11.64
C LEU A 56 4.81 0.14 -12.38
N LYS A 57 5.38 -1.01 -11.99
CA LYS A 57 5.04 -2.30 -12.59
C LYS A 57 3.60 -2.71 -12.22
N PHE A 58 3.21 -2.44 -10.98
CA PHE A 58 1.86 -2.67 -10.44
C PHE A 58 0.86 -1.68 -11.00
N ALA A 59 1.16 -0.39 -10.85
CA ALA A 59 0.27 0.70 -11.25
C ALA A 59 -0.13 0.63 -12.72
N LYS A 60 0.77 0.21 -13.61
CA LYS A 60 0.46 0.00 -15.03
C LYS A 60 -0.53 -1.13 -15.27
N ILE A 61 -0.40 -2.25 -14.53
CA ILE A 61 -1.35 -3.38 -14.60
C ILE A 61 -2.70 -2.91 -14.07
N GLU A 62 -2.72 -2.30 -12.88
CA GLU A 62 -3.94 -1.82 -12.24
C GLU A 62 -4.68 -0.81 -13.13
N LYS A 63 -3.98 0.20 -13.66
CA LYS A 63 -4.54 1.16 -14.62
C LYS A 63 -5.12 0.47 -15.85
N SER A 64 -4.43 -0.53 -16.42
CA SER A 64 -4.93 -1.25 -17.60
C SER A 64 -6.24 -2.02 -17.32
N LEU A 65 -6.49 -2.34 -16.05
CA LEU A 65 -7.71 -3.00 -15.58
C LEU A 65 -8.73 -2.01 -14.98
N GLY A 66 -8.45 -0.70 -14.98
CA GLY A 66 -9.31 0.31 -14.35
C GLY A 66 -9.36 0.21 -12.82
N ILE A 67 -8.34 -0.38 -12.19
CA ILE A 67 -8.23 -0.61 -10.75
C ILE A 67 -7.44 0.55 -10.12
N LYS A 68 -7.90 1.00 -8.95
CA LYS A 68 -7.16 1.90 -8.07
C LYS A 68 -6.66 1.14 -6.84
N ALA A 69 -5.57 1.61 -6.27
CA ALA A 69 -4.91 1.03 -5.10
C ALA A 69 -4.23 2.14 -4.29
N THR A 70 -3.84 1.83 -3.06
CA THR A 70 -3.13 2.74 -2.16
C THR A 70 -1.66 2.37 -2.09
N TYR A 71 -0.78 3.33 -2.40
CA TYR A 71 0.67 3.17 -2.36
C TYR A 71 1.25 3.93 -1.17
N PHE A 72 1.81 3.22 -0.21
CA PHE A 72 2.49 3.81 0.95
C PHE A 72 3.96 4.06 0.62
N ILE A 73 4.34 5.34 0.64
CA ILE A 73 5.67 5.82 0.26
C ILE A 73 6.46 6.19 1.51
N ARG A 74 7.69 5.68 1.61
CA ARG A 74 8.64 6.07 2.65
C ARG A 74 9.39 7.32 2.22
N LEU A 75 9.51 8.29 3.11
CA LEU A 75 10.43 9.42 2.92
C LEU A 75 11.86 9.07 3.34
N HIS A 76 12.00 8.22 4.34
CA HIS A 76 13.27 7.76 4.90
C HIS A 76 13.53 6.33 4.43
N ALA A 77 14.00 6.17 3.19
CA ALA A 77 14.29 4.86 2.59
C ALA A 77 15.55 4.89 1.73
N ARG A 78 15.95 3.72 1.21
CA ARG A 78 17.10 3.61 0.28
C ARG A 78 16.84 4.30 -1.07
N TYR A 79 15.58 4.53 -1.42
CA TYR A 79 15.21 5.37 -2.56
C TYR A 79 14.85 6.78 -2.08
N HIS A 80 14.94 7.75 -2.99
CA HIS A 80 14.66 9.15 -2.67
C HIS A 80 13.43 9.67 -3.43
N PRO A 81 12.28 9.90 -2.75
CA PRO A 81 11.07 10.44 -3.36
C PRO A 81 11.27 11.81 -4.04
N PHE A 82 12.12 12.67 -3.48
CA PHE A 82 12.38 14.01 -4.01
C PHE A 82 13.39 14.04 -5.17
N SER A 83 14.02 12.91 -5.50
CA SER A 83 14.88 12.84 -6.69
C SER A 83 14.06 12.98 -7.97
N HIS A 84 14.68 13.40 -9.08
CA HIS A 84 13.97 13.48 -10.38
C HIS A 84 13.28 12.16 -10.78
N LYS A 85 13.90 11.01 -10.45
CA LYS A 85 13.32 9.67 -10.71
C LYS A 85 12.16 9.40 -9.77
N GLY A 86 12.31 9.71 -8.48
CA GLY A 86 11.25 9.54 -7.48
C GLY A 86 10.03 10.39 -7.79
N TYR A 87 10.24 11.69 -8.03
CA TYR A 87 9.19 12.64 -8.38
C TYR A 87 8.39 12.19 -9.61
N ARG A 88 9.09 11.72 -10.65
CA ARG A 88 8.45 11.17 -11.85
C ARG A 88 7.56 9.97 -11.54
N VAL A 89 8.00 9.06 -10.67
CA VAL A 89 7.19 7.91 -10.25
C VAL A 89 5.94 8.37 -9.51
N LEU A 90 6.08 9.25 -8.52
CA LEU A 90 4.94 9.76 -7.74
C LEU A 90 3.91 10.45 -8.64
N LYS A 91 4.37 11.29 -9.57
CA LYS A 91 3.50 11.95 -10.55
C LYS A 91 2.75 10.93 -11.42
N GLN A 92 3.44 9.89 -11.90
CA GLN A 92 2.80 8.82 -12.67
C GLN A 92 1.75 8.07 -11.84
N LEU A 93 2.03 7.72 -10.58
CA LEU A 93 1.06 7.06 -9.72
C LEU A 93 -0.22 7.91 -9.55
N LYS A 94 -0.07 9.22 -9.34
CA LYS A 94 -1.21 10.16 -9.30
C LYS A 94 -1.97 10.24 -10.62
N GLU A 95 -1.29 10.35 -11.75
CA GLU A 95 -1.90 10.37 -13.10
C GLU A 95 -2.64 9.06 -13.45
N MET A 96 -2.36 7.99 -12.73
CA MET A 96 -3.09 6.72 -12.82
C MET A 96 -4.24 6.62 -11.80
N ASN A 97 -4.53 7.70 -11.07
CA ASN A 97 -5.56 7.82 -10.04
C ASN A 97 -5.37 6.88 -8.82
N HIS A 98 -4.12 6.50 -8.53
CA HIS A 98 -3.81 5.79 -7.29
C HIS A 98 -3.75 6.75 -6.10
N GLU A 99 -4.08 6.24 -4.92
CA GLU A 99 -3.90 6.96 -3.67
C GLU A 99 -2.44 6.86 -3.22
N LEU A 100 -1.88 7.97 -2.72
CA LEU A 100 -0.56 8.01 -2.10
C LEU A 100 -0.71 8.23 -0.59
N GLY A 101 -0.18 7.30 0.21
CA GLY A 101 -0.14 7.36 1.67
C GLY A 101 1.28 7.49 2.21
N LEU A 102 1.42 7.98 3.44
CA LEU A 102 2.73 8.07 4.11
C LEU A 102 3.09 6.74 4.78
N HIS A 103 4.20 6.13 4.36
CA HIS A 103 4.80 5.00 5.05
C HIS A 103 5.81 5.50 6.08
N TYR A 104 5.35 5.76 7.30
CA TYR A 104 6.16 6.44 8.31
C TYR A 104 7.17 5.51 8.97
N ASP A 105 8.27 6.11 9.42
CA ASP A 105 9.36 5.46 10.11
C ASP A 105 9.71 6.30 11.34
N CYS A 106 8.86 6.23 12.37
CA CYS A 106 9.02 7.07 13.56
C CYS A 106 10.24 6.68 14.40
N ASP A 107 10.80 5.48 14.22
CA ASP A 107 12.05 5.07 14.86
C ASP A 107 13.23 5.95 14.40
N PHE A 108 13.14 6.51 13.18
CA PHE A 108 14.12 7.51 12.73
C PHE A 108 14.19 8.70 13.70
N ALA A 109 13.06 9.18 14.21
CA ALA A 109 13.05 10.28 15.17
C ALA A 109 13.80 9.92 16.46
N THR A 110 13.59 8.71 16.96
CA THR A 110 14.27 8.19 18.16
C THR A 110 15.78 8.10 17.99
N LEU A 111 16.28 7.78 16.79
CA LEU A 111 17.73 7.72 16.52
C LEU A 111 18.44 9.08 16.64
N PHE A 112 17.70 10.18 16.55
CA PHE A 112 18.23 11.55 16.58
C PHE A 112 17.64 12.39 17.71
N ASP A 113 17.07 11.75 18.75
CA ASP A 113 16.48 12.41 19.92
C ASP A 113 15.39 13.46 19.56
N GLU A 114 14.68 13.26 18.44
CA GLU A 114 13.56 14.12 18.02
C GLU A 114 12.21 13.60 18.53
N ASP A 115 11.23 14.49 18.75
CA ASP A 115 9.85 14.09 19.06
C ASP A 115 9.22 13.39 17.82
N PRO A 116 8.85 12.11 17.93
CA PRO A 116 8.25 11.34 16.82
C PRO A 116 6.96 11.95 16.27
N ARG A 117 6.19 12.67 17.09
CA ARG A 117 4.95 13.36 16.67
C ARG A 117 5.27 14.59 15.82
N HIS A 118 6.33 15.31 16.18
CA HIS A 118 6.84 16.40 15.35
C HIS A 118 7.39 15.85 14.04
N PHE A 119 8.19 14.80 14.11
CA PHE A 119 8.74 14.10 12.94
C PHE A 119 7.66 13.70 11.94
N LEU A 120 6.61 13.01 12.42
CA LEU A 120 5.47 12.60 11.61
C LEU A 120 4.75 13.77 10.95
N ARG A 121 4.53 14.87 11.68
CA ARG A 121 3.91 16.09 11.14
C ARG A 121 4.76 16.70 10.02
N ARG A 122 6.07 16.83 10.26
CA ARG A 122 7.04 17.33 9.27
C ARG A 122 7.04 16.48 8.00
N ASP A 123 7.11 15.15 8.16
CA ASP A 123 7.09 14.22 7.02
C ASP A 123 5.80 14.32 6.23
N LYS A 124 4.66 14.43 6.90
CA LYS A 124 3.38 14.64 6.23
C LYS A 124 3.38 15.93 5.42
N GLU A 125 3.78 17.05 6.01
CA GLU A 125 3.82 18.36 5.33
C GLU A 125 4.76 18.34 4.12
N LEU A 126 5.94 17.74 4.26
CA LEU A 126 6.89 17.57 3.17
C LEU A 126 6.32 16.69 2.06
N PHE A 127 5.65 15.59 2.42
CA PHE A 127 5.06 14.70 1.42
C PHE A 127 3.88 15.35 0.70
N GLU A 128 2.96 16.01 1.41
CA GLU A 128 1.85 16.78 0.83
C GLU A 128 2.36 17.84 -0.14
N THR A 129 3.42 18.55 0.23
CA THR A 129 4.07 19.55 -0.64
C THR A 129 4.64 18.91 -1.90
N LEU A 130 5.33 17.77 -1.75
CA LEU A 130 5.93 17.04 -2.86
C LEU A 130 4.89 16.56 -3.88
N ILE A 131 3.77 15.99 -3.39
CA ILE A 131 2.74 15.41 -4.24
C ILE A 131 1.67 16.42 -4.67
N GLN A 132 1.71 17.64 -4.13
CA GLN A 132 0.70 18.69 -4.33
C GLN A 132 -0.72 18.15 -4.07
N ASP A 133 -0.88 17.47 -2.94
CA ASP A 133 -2.14 16.82 -2.55
C ASP A 133 -2.19 16.57 -1.04
N LYS A 134 -3.37 16.22 -0.55
CA LYS A 134 -3.54 15.77 0.83
C LYS A 134 -3.18 14.31 0.99
N VAL A 135 -2.45 14.02 2.06
CA VAL A 135 -2.11 12.65 2.46
C VAL A 135 -3.12 12.20 3.51
N HIS A 136 -4.04 11.34 3.09
CA HIS A 136 -5.14 10.86 3.93
C HIS A 136 -4.75 9.64 4.78
N GLY A 137 -3.93 8.75 4.23
CA GLY A 137 -3.54 7.50 4.88
C GLY A 137 -2.13 7.51 5.44
N VAL A 138 -1.95 6.81 6.55
CA VAL A 138 -0.64 6.55 7.16
C VAL A 138 -0.45 5.05 7.45
N SER A 139 0.77 4.54 7.30
CA SER A 139 1.10 3.15 7.62
C SER A 139 2.50 3.02 8.24
N PRO A 140 2.66 2.30 9.37
CA PRO A 140 3.98 2.06 9.96
C PRO A 140 4.83 1.15 9.08
N HIS A 141 6.08 1.54 8.83
CA HIS A 141 7.11 0.63 8.33
C HIS A 141 7.52 -0.34 9.43
N GLU A 142 7.63 -1.63 9.09
CA GLU A 142 7.95 -2.73 10.01
C GLU A 142 7.25 -2.63 11.40
N PRO A 143 5.90 -2.71 11.48
CA PRO A 143 5.16 -2.44 12.72
C PRO A 143 5.48 -3.38 13.89
N MET A 144 6.14 -4.51 13.65
CA MET A 144 6.60 -5.39 14.73
C MET A 144 7.93 -4.95 15.35
N ARG A 145 8.68 -4.12 14.64
CA ARG A 145 9.97 -3.57 15.07
C ARG A 145 9.87 -2.09 15.48
N SER A 146 8.88 -1.38 14.93
CA SER A 146 8.60 0.00 15.32
C SER A 146 8.30 0.13 16.80
N SER A 147 9.08 0.98 17.48
CA SER A 147 8.86 1.37 18.88
C SER A 147 7.60 2.21 19.05
N ILE A 148 7.13 2.81 17.94
CA ILE A 148 6.00 3.74 17.93
C ILE A 148 4.94 3.23 16.98
N LYS A 149 3.74 3.04 17.51
CA LYS A 149 2.56 2.63 16.75
C LYS A 149 1.47 3.64 17.00
N LEU A 150 1.14 4.41 15.96
CA LEU A 150 0.05 5.35 16.04
C LEU A 150 -1.28 4.60 16.23
N THR A 151 -2.02 4.99 17.25
CA THR A 151 -3.44 4.66 17.37
C THR A 151 -4.25 5.41 16.31
N ASP A 152 -5.47 4.95 16.04
CA ASP A 152 -6.41 5.65 15.14
C ASP A 152 -6.64 7.11 15.58
N LYS A 153 -6.71 7.34 16.90
CA LYS A 153 -6.85 8.68 17.49
C LYS A 153 -5.62 9.54 17.22
N GLU A 154 -4.41 9.02 17.40
CA GLU A 154 -3.18 9.75 17.11
C GLU A 154 -3.05 10.08 15.63
N ALA A 155 -3.32 9.12 14.74
CA ALA A 155 -3.35 9.39 13.31
C ALA A 155 -4.32 10.54 12.97
N ASN A 156 -5.53 10.54 13.56
CA ASN A 156 -6.50 11.61 13.36
C ASN A 156 -6.03 12.97 13.92
N MET A 157 -5.39 13.01 15.08
CA MET A 157 -4.80 14.25 15.63
C MET A 157 -3.73 14.84 14.72
N HIS A 158 -3.02 14.01 13.96
CA HIS A 158 -2.07 14.42 12.93
C HIS A 158 -2.74 14.67 11.55
N GLY A 159 -4.08 14.71 11.51
CA GLY A 159 -4.90 15.02 10.35
C GLY A 159 -4.94 13.91 9.30
N PHE A 160 -4.58 12.67 9.63
CA PHE A 160 -4.83 11.53 8.77
C PHE A 160 -6.29 11.09 8.90
N LEU A 161 -6.88 10.67 7.80
CA LEU A 161 -8.22 10.08 7.76
C LEU A 161 -8.22 8.67 8.37
N TYR A 162 -7.15 7.92 8.16
CA TYR A 162 -7.01 6.56 8.65
C TYR A 162 -5.55 6.13 8.82
N GLN A 163 -5.32 5.10 9.63
CA GLN A 163 -4.08 4.34 9.64
C GLN A 163 -4.31 2.92 9.11
N ALA A 164 -3.34 2.37 8.38
CA ALA A 164 -3.54 1.16 7.57
C ALA A 164 -3.81 -0.12 8.40
N TYR A 165 -3.59 -0.09 9.71
CA TYR A 165 -3.88 -1.19 10.64
C TYR A 165 -5.11 -0.96 11.52
N THR A 166 -6.01 -0.04 11.16
CA THR A 166 -7.29 0.12 11.88
C THR A 166 -8.12 -1.17 11.81
N ASN A 167 -9.11 -1.32 12.70
CA ASN A 167 -10.00 -2.48 12.74
C ASN A 167 -10.71 -2.72 11.40
N LEU A 168 -11.04 -1.66 10.64
CA LEU A 168 -11.68 -1.77 9.33
C LEU A 168 -10.89 -2.68 8.39
N PHE A 169 -9.56 -2.53 8.33
CA PHE A 169 -8.71 -3.26 7.39
C PHE A 169 -8.19 -4.59 7.95
N THR A 170 -8.10 -4.72 9.27
CA THR A 170 -7.44 -5.85 9.93
C THR A 170 -8.38 -6.84 10.63
N LYS A 171 -9.59 -6.41 10.99
CA LYS A 171 -10.61 -7.24 11.67
C LYS A 171 -11.89 -7.36 10.87
N ASP A 172 -12.39 -6.26 10.30
CA ASP A 172 -13.67 -6.25 9.57
C ASP A 172 -13.54 -6.76 8.13
N MET A 173 -12.31 -6.98 7.67
CA MET A 173 -11.95 -7.52 6.37
C MET A 173 -10.92 -8.63 6.55
N LYS A 174 -10.91 -9.60 5.64
CA LYS A 174 -9.85 -10.60 5.57
C LYS A 174 -8.55 -9.94 5.14
N TYR A 175 -7.69 -9.65 6.10
CA TYR A 175 -6.35 -9.13 5.86
C TYR A 175 -5.42 -10.25 5.41
N ILE A 176 -4.70 -10.04 4.31
CA ILE A 176 -3.65 -10.94 3.83
C ILE A 176 -2.45 -10.12 3.35
N SER A 177 -1.24 -10.63 3.55
CA SER A 177 0.00 -9.96 3.16
C SER A 177 1.05 -10.92 2.62
N ASP A 178 1.84 -10.44 1.66
CA ASP A 178 3.06 -11.11 1.16
C ASP A 178 4.35 -10.72 1.91
N SER A 179 4.26 -10.02 3.05
CA SER A 179 5.42 -9.57 3.84
C SER A 179 6.48 -10.65 3.98
N SER A 180 7.73 -10.30 3.67
CA SER A 180 8.88 -11.20 3.60
C SER A 180 8.79 -12.26 2.49
N CYS A 181 8.24 -11.90 1.33
CA CYS A 181 8.04 -12.79 0.18
C CYS A 181 7.24 -14.07 0.55
N ARG A 182 6.27 -13.94 1.49
CA ARG A 182 5.53 -15.07 2.03
C ARG A 182 4.09 -14.70 2.35
N TRP A 183 3.17 -15.41 1.70
CA TRP A 183 1.76 -15.45 2.07
C TRP A 183 1.56 -16.42 3.25
N ARG A 184 1.43 -15.90 4.48
CA ARG A 184 1.34 -16.74 5.69
C ARG A 184 0.04 -17.55 5.76
N GLU A 185 -1.05 -16.98 5.29
CA GLU A 185 -2.41 -17.55 5.40
C GLU A 185 -2.95 -18.11 4.07
N GLY A 186 -2.16 -18.02 2.99
CA GLY A 186 -2.57 -18.36 1.63
C GLY A 186 -2.47 -17.17 0.69
N CYS A 187 -2.27 -17.44 -0.60
CA CYS A 187 -2.12 -16.40 -1.61
C CYS A 187 -3.47 -15.74 -1.93
N MET A 188 -3.48 -14.48 -2.38
CA MET A 188 -4.69 -13.79 -2.82
C MET A 188 -5.51 -14.59 -3.84
N CYS A 189 -4.88 -15.39 -4.72
CA CYS A 189 -5.59 -16.20 -5.70
C CYS A 189 -6.52 -17.24 -5.05
N GLU A 190 -6.16 -17.75 -3.86
CA GLU A 190 -6.97 -18.73 -3.13
C GLU A 190 -8.19 -18.05 -2.51
N PHE A 191 -8.01 -16.90 -1.86
CA PHE A 191 -9.10 -16.15 -1.24
C PHE A 191 -10.08 -15.59 -2.27
N ILE A 192 -9.59 -15.13 -3.42
CA ILE A 192 -10.44 -14.69 -4.54
C ILE A 192 -11.26 -15.87 -5.08
N LYS A 193 -10.66 -17.05 -5.26
CA LYS A 193 -11.37 -18.26 -5.71
C LYS A 193 -12.42 -18.75 -4.71
N LYS A 194 -12.14 -18.62 -3.41
CA LYS A 194 -13.10 -18.90 -2.33
C LYS A 194 -14.20 -17.84 -2.21
N GLU A 195 -14.15 -16.80 -3.03
CA GLU A 195 -15.08 -15.67 -3.03
C GLU A 195 -15.17 -14.96 -1.66
N GLU A 196 -14.05 -14.86 -0.94
CA GLU A 196 -13.96 -14.15 0.33
C GLU A 196 -14.55 -12.74 0.22
N PRO A 197 -15.66 -12.41 0.91
CA PRO A 197 -16.44 -11.23 0.58
C PRO A 197 -15.69 -9.90 0.68
N ARG A 198 -14.77 -9.76 1.63
CA ARG A 198 -14.06 -8.51 1.89
C ARG A 198 -12.59 -8.80 2.15
N LEU A 199 -11.73 -8.38 1.24
CA LEU A 199 -10.30 -8.60 1.32
C LEU A 199 -9.55 -7.28 1.49
N CYS A 200 -8.62 -7.23 2.44
CA CYS A 200 -7.59 -6.20 2.49
C CYS A 200 -6.26 -6.86 2.13
N ILE A 201 -5.74 -6.56 0.94
CA ILE A 201 -4.57 -7.22 0.37
C ILE A 201 -3.39 -6.24 0.44
N LEU A 202 -2.38 -6.60 1.24
CA LEU A 202 -1.08 -5.92 1.25
C LEU A 202 -0.10 -6.70 0.36
N THR A 203 0.56 -5.99 -0.54
CA THR A 203 1.71 -6.53 -1.28
C THR A 203 2.90 -5.57 -1.23
N HIS A 204 4.11 -6.10 -1.45
CA HIS A 204 5.32 -5.28 -1.55
C HIS A 204 5.94 -5.49 -2.94
N PRO A 205 5.99 -4.45 -3.80
CA PRO A 205 6.41 -4.62 -5.20
C PRO A 205 7.81 -5.21 -5.41
N ILE A 206 8.69 -5.13 -4.41
CA ILE A 206 10.02 -5.76 -4.41
C ILE A 206 9.97 -7.27 -4.63
N TRP A 207 8.92 -7.95 -4.16
CA TRP A 207 8.81 -9.41 -4.30
C TRP A 207 8.42 -9.85 -5.70
N TRP A 208 7.83 -8.96 -6.50
CA TRP A 208 7.17 -9.35 -7.73
C TRP A 208 7.97 -9.04 -8.99
N PHE A 209 8.11 -10.04 -9.86
CA PHE A 209 9.01 -9.98 -11.00
C PHE A 209 8.31 -10.14 -12.35
N LYS A 210 8.89 -9.57 -13.39
CA LYS A 210 8.47 -9.78 -14.78
C LYS A 210 9.10 -11.05 -15.36
N SER A 211 10.42 -11.16 -15.28
CA SER A 211 11.18 -12.28 -15.84
C SER A 211 11.87 -13.09 -14.75
N SER A 212 12.52 -12.43 -13.79
CA SER A 212 13.24 -13.09 -12.69
C SER A 212 13.26 -12.22 -11.43
N PRO A 213 13.21 -12.78 -10.21
CA PRO A 213 13.35 -12.03 -8.96
C PRO A 213 14.60 -11.13 -8.91
N LEU A 214 15.69 -11.54 -9.59
CA LEU A 214 16.96 -10.81 -9.60
C LEU A 214 16.85 -9.42 -10.25
N GLU A 215 15.86 -9.17 -11.12
CA GLU A 215 15.70 -7.89 -11.82
C GLU A 215 15.30 -6.73 -10.90
N ASN A 216 14.88 -7.04 -9.68
CA ASN A 216 14.44 -6.06 -8.70
C ASN A 216 15.57 -5.57 -7.78
N TYR A 217 16.77 -6.15 -7.87
CA TYR A 217 17.98 -5.71 -7.15
C TYR A 217 18.92 -4.97 -8.09
#